data_AF-Q34037-F1
#
_entry.id   AF-Q34037-F1
#
_cell.length_a   1.000
_cell.length_b   1.000
_cell.length_c   1.000
_cell.angle_alpha   90.00
_cell.angle_beta   90.00
_cell.angle_gamma   90.00
#
_symmetry.space_group_name_H-M   'P 1'
#
loop_
_entity.id
_entity.type
_entity.pdbx_description
1 polymer ?
#
loop_
_entity_poly.entity_id
_entity_poly.type
_entity_poly.pdbx_seq_one_letter_code
_entity_poly.pdbx_strand_id
1 'polypeptide(L)'
;LQTFLIMTLGVTEIIMFYIMFEATLIPTLIIITRWGNQTERLNTGTCFLFCALAGSLPLLCALLLLQQSTGTLSMLVLQYSQPLQLNSWGHMFWWAGCLIAFLVKMPLYGVHLWLPKHT
;
A
#
# COMPACT_ATOMS: atom_id res chain seq x y z
N LEU A 1 -0.14 -14.48 -6.79
CA LEU A 1 -0.82 -13.16 -6.77
C LEU A 1 -2.28 -13.30 -6.35
N GLN A 2 -3.06 -14.18 -6.98
CA GLN A 2 -4.48 -14.42 -6.64
C GLN A 2 -4.70 -14.82 -5.17
N THR A 3 -3.85 -15.69 -4.60
CA THR A 3 -3.94 -16.10 -3.18
C THR A 3 -3.76 -14.93 -2.22
N PHE A 4 -2.79 -14.06 -2.47
CA PHE A 4 -2.58 -12.85 -1.66
C PHE A 4 -3.74 -11.87 -1.79
N LEU A 5 -4.33 -11.69 -2.97
CA LEU A 5 -5.51 -10.84 -3.13
C LEU A 5 -6.71 -11.36 -2.35
N ILE A 6 -6.98 -12.67 -2.41
CA ILE A 6 -8.07 -13.29 -1.64
C ILE A 6 -7.82 -13.09 -0.14
N MET A 7 -6.58 -13.29 0.32
CA MET A 7 -6.22 -13.02 1.72
C MET A 7 -6.40 -11.53 2.08
N THR A 8 -6.00 -10.58 1.24
CA THR A 8 -6.20 -9.15 1.54
C THR A 8 -7.66 -8.78 1.71
N LEU A 9 -8.56 -9.34 0.89
CA LEU A 9 -9.99 -9.03 0.95
C LEU A 9 -10.70 -9.71 2.13
N GLY A 10 -10.13 -10.78 2.68
CA GLY A 10 -10.74 -11.56 3.78
C GLY A 10 -10.36 -11.11 5.19
N VAL A 11 -9.46 -10.12 5.34
CA VAL A 11 -8.96 -9.71 6.65
C VAL A 11 -9.85 -8.65 7.30
N THR A 12 -10.13 -8.82 8.59
CA THR A 12 -10.99 -7.93 9.39
C THR A 12 -10.23 -6.84 10.15
N GLU A 13 -8.92 -7.01 10.35
CA GLU A 13 -8.04 -6.05 11.04
C GLU A 13 -7.28 -5.18 10.03
N ILE A 14 -7.32 -3.86 10.22
CA ILE A 14 -6.73 -2.92 9.25
C ILE A 14 -5.19 -3.08 9.15
N ILE A 15 -4.50 -3.40 10.25
CA ILE A 15 -3.06 -3.71 10.21
C ILE A 15 -2.77 -4.97 9.39
N MET A 16 -3.57 -6.02 9.57
CA MET A 16 -3.36 -7.27 8.85
C MET A 16 -3.71 -7.10 7.36
N PHE A 17 -4.67 -6.23 7.03
CA PHE A 17 -4.92 -5.79 5.66
C PHE A 17 -3.67 -5.12 5.07
N TYR A 18 -3.04 -4.18 5.79
CA TYR A 18 -1.80 -3.53 5.35
C TYR A 18 -0.65 -4.52 5.10
N ILE A 19 -0.44 -5.48 6.01
CA ILE A 19 0.64 -6.48 5.87
C ILE A 19 0.39 -7.35 4.63
N MET A 20 -0.83 -7.85 4.45
CA MET A 20 -1.17 -8.66 3.28
C MET A 20 -1.10 -7.85 1.99
N PHE A 21 -1.45 -6.57 2.07
CA PHE A 21 -1.35 -5.63 0.96
C PHE A 21 0.12 -5.44 0.57
N GLU A 22 1.04 -5.18 1.49
CA GLU A 22 2.48 -5.13 1.22
C GLU A 22 3.02 -6.47 0.70
N ALA A 23 2.55 -7.60 1.23
CA ALA A 23 2.98 -8.92 0.80
C ALA A 23 2.69 -9.21 -0.69
N THR A 24 1.70 -8.54 -1.31
CA THR A 24 1.46 -8.64 -2.77
C THR A 24 2.60 -8.07 -3.63
N LEU A 25 3.49 -7.24 -3.06
CA LEU A 25 4.65 -6.69 -3.76
C LEU A 25 5.75 -7.74 -4.02
N ILE A 26 5.86 -8.74 -3.15
CA ILE A 26 6.85 -9.83 -3.30
C ILE A 26 6.58 -10.64 -4.58
N PRO A 27 5.38 -11.19 -4.83
CA PRO A 27 5.11 -11.93 -6.06
C PRO A 27 5.13 -11.05 -7.31
N THR A 28 4.76 -9.76 -7.25
CA THR A 28 4.92 -8.86 -8.42
C THR A 28 6.38 -8.62 -8.74
N LEU A 29 7.24 -8.43 -7.74
CA LEU A 29 8.67 -8.28 -7.94
C LEU A 29 9.30 -9.55 -8.54
N ILE A 30 8.89 -10.74 -8.08
CA ILE A 30 9.34 -12.01 -8.67
C ILE A 30 8.96 -12.10 -10.15
N ILE A 31 7.76 -11.65 -10.53
CA ILE A 31 7.33 -11.65 -11.94
C ILE A 31 8.17 -10.67 -12.77
N ILE A 32 8.38 -9.44 -12.29
CA ILE A 32 9.16 -8.39 -12.96
C ILE A 32 10.61 -8.85 -13.18
N THR A 33 11.23 -9.40 -12.14
CA THR A 33 12.62 -9.86 -12.18
C THR A 33 12.81 -11.11 -13.04
N ARG A 34 11.83 -12.03 -13.09
CA ARG A 34 11.93 -13.28 -13.87
C ARG A 34 11.67 -13.09 -15.37
N TRP A 35 10.91 -12.06 -15.80
CA TRP A 35 10.46 -11.94 -17.20
C TRP A 35 11.04 -10.74 -18.02
N GLY A 36 11.71 -9.73 -17.45
CA GLY A 36 12.23 -8.54 -18.19
C GLY A 36 13.41 -8.77 -19.18
N ASN A 37 14.34 -7.86 -19.46
CA ASN A 37 15.61 -8.16 -20.17
C ASN A 37 16.85 -7.75 -19.30
N GLN A 38 17.98 -8.45 -19.43
CA GLN A 38 18.99 -8.70 -18.36
C GLN A 38 19.48 -7.49 -17.50
N THR A 39 19.78 -6.31 -18.05
CA THR A 39 20.45 -5.21 -17.33
C THR A 39 19.51 -4.11 -16.82
N GLU A 40 18.45 -3.79 -17.56
CA GLU A 40 17.42 -2.85 -17.08
C GLU A 40 16.49 -3.49 -16.02
N ARG A 41 16.40 -4.83 -15.98
CA ARG A 41 15.60 -5.62 -15.01
C ARG A 41 15.81 -5.24 -13.55
N LEU A 42 17.06 -5.22 -13.10
CA LEU A 42 17.38 -5.04 -11.69
C LEU A 42 17.15 -3.60 -11.27
N ASN A 43 17.56 -2.64 -12.10
CA ASN A 43 17.46 -1.23 -11.77
C ASN A 43 16.01 -0.76 -11.70
N THR A 44 15.10 -1.35 -12.49
CA THR A 44 13.69 -0.99 -12.35
C THR A 44 12.94 -1.81 -11.33
N GLY A 45 13.35 -3.06 -11.09
CA GLY A 45 12.82 -3.82 -9.95
C GLY A 45 13.07 -3.10 -8.63
N THR A 46 14.27 -2.54 -8.43
CA THR A 46 14.61 -1.77 -7.23
C THR A 46 13.89 -0.42 -7.16
N CYS A 47 13.77 0.29 -8.29
CA CYS A 47 13.02 1.55 -8.35
C CYS A 47 11.53 1.33 -8.03
N PHE A 48 10.90 0.30 -8.59
CA PHE A 48 9.53 -0.09 -8.27
C PHE A 48 9.35 -0.41 -6.78
N LEU A 49 10.27 -1.19 -6.20
CA LEU A 49 10.22 -1.57 -4.79
C LEU A 49 10.32 -0.33 -3.89
N PHE A 50 11.25 0.57 -4.18
CA PHE A 50 11.46 1.79 -3.40
C PHE A 50 10.27 2.75 -3.54
N CYS A 51 9.73 2.93 -4.74
CA CYS A 51 8.53 3.75 -4.96
C CYS A 51 7.31 3.18 -4.24
N ALA A 52 7.11 1.86 -4.28
CA ALA A 52 6.00 1.19 -3.60
C ALA A 52 6.11 1.31 -2.07
N LEU A 53 7.30 1.04 -1.51
CA LEU A 53 7.55 1.19 -0.07
C LEU A 53 7.42 2.64 0.39
N ALA A 54 7.98 3.59 -0.35
CA ALA A 54 7.88 5.01 -0.01
C ALA A 54 6.42 5.49 0.00
N GLY A 55 5.58 4.95 -0.89
CA GLY A 55 4.16 5.22 -0.94
C GLY A 55 3.34 4.61 0.19
N SER A 56 3.79 3.48 0.76
CA SER A 56 3.06 2.76 1.80
C SER A 56 3.43 3.12 3.23
N LEU A 57 4.62 3.70 3.44
CA LEU A 57 5.06 4.21 4.75
C LEU A 57 4.15 5.29 5.36
N PRO A 58 3.64 6.29 4.60
CA PRO A 58 2.68 7.27 5.13
C PRO A 58 1.39 6.63 5.65
N LEU A 59 0.93 5.56 4.98
CA LEU A 59 -0.24 4.81 5.42
C LEU A 59 0.04 4.06 6.73
N LEU A 60 1.19 3.40 6.86
CA LEU A 60 1.56 2.75 8.12
C LEU A 60 1.57 3.74 9.28
N CYS A 61 2.15 4.93 9.09
CA CYS A 61 2.17 5.98 10.10
C CYS A 61 0.73 6.41 10.49
N ALA A 62 -0.13 6.62 9.50
CA ALA A 62 -1.54 6.96 9.73
C ALA A 62 -2.30 5.85 10.49
N LEU A 63 -2.00 4.58 10.23
CA LEU A 63 -2.61 3.44 10.93
C LEU A 63 -2.15 3.34 12.39
N LEU A 64 -0.87 3.57 12.67
CA LEU A 64 -0.35 3.57 14.04
C LEU A 64 -0.95 4.70 14.88
N LEU A 65 -1.11 5.90 14.30
CA LEU A 65 -1.78 7.02 14.96
C LEU A 65 -3.27 6.72 15.24
N LEU A 66 -3.93 6.04 14.30
CA LEU A 66 -5.32 5.61 14.50
C LEU A 66 -5.40 4.55 15.59
N GLN A 67 -4.48 3.59 15.64
CA GLN A 67 -4.42 2.59 16.71
C GLN A 67 -4.27 3.23 18.09
N GLN A 68 -3.41 4.24 18.21
CA GLN A 68 -3.17 4.92 19.47
C GLN A 68 -4.40 5.70 19.98
N SER A 69 -5.22 6.24 19.06
CA SER A 69 -6.42 7.02 19.42
C SER A 69 -7.66 6.15 19.65
N THR A 70 -7.80 5.05 18.91
CA THR A 70 -8.99 4.18 18.94
C THR A 70 -8.82 2.95 19.82
N GLY A 71 -7.58 2.56 20.15
CA GLY A 71 -7.24 1.36 20.90
C GLY A 71 -7.48 0.04 20.14
N THR A 72 -8.37 0.03 19.15
CA THR A 72 -8.73 -1.16 18.36
C THR A 72 -8.75 -0.85 16.86
N LEU A 73 -8.22 -1.77 16.06
CA LEU A 73 -8.13 -1.64 14.59
C LEU A 73 -9.05 -2.60 13.83
N SER A 74 -9.95 -3.26 14.55
CA SER A 74 -10.93 -4.15 13.94
C SER A 74 -11.97 -3.32 13.19
N MET A 75 -12.23 -3.66 11.93
CA MET A 75 -13.26 -2.95 11.15
C MET A 75 -14.64 -3.05 11.80
N LEU A 76 -14.91 -4.17 12.50
CA LEU A 76 -16.16 -4.42 13.21
C LEU A 76 -16.34 -3.48 14.41
N VAL A 77 -15.31 -3.28 15.24
CA VAL A 77 -15.44 -2.42 16.43
C VAL A 77 -15.43 -0.93 16.06
N LEU A 78 -14.70 -0.54 15.00
CA LEU A 78 -14.68 0.83 14.49
C LEU A 78 -16.07 1.32 14.03
N GLN A 79 -16.91 0.43 13.49
CA GLN A 79 -18.29 0.78 13.09
C GLN A 79 -19.22 1.08 14.27
N TYR A 80 -18.96 0.46 15.43
CA TYR A 80 -19.76 0.65 16.65
C TYR A 80 -19.16 1.66 17.63
N SER A 81 -17.89 2.04 17.45
CA SER A 81 -17.26 3.09 18.23
C SER A 81 -17.88 4.46 17.90
N GLN A 82 -18.09 5.28 18.93
CA GLN A 82 -18.59 6.65 18.79
C GLN A 82 -17.76 7.44 17.76
N PRO A 83 -18.37 8.41 17.05
CA PRO A 83 -17.64 9.21 16.07
C PRO A 83 -16.43 9.84 16.76
N LEU A 84 -15.25 9.33 16.43
CA LEU A 84 -14.00 9.85 16.94
C LEU A 84 -13.96 11.33 16.56
N GLN A 85 -13.90 12.21 17.56
CA GLN A 85 -13.49 13.59 17.36
C GLN A 85 -11.98 13.61 17.05
N LEU A 86 -11.59 12.93 15.97
CA LEU A 86 -10.31 13.15 15.33
C LEU A 86 -10.34 14.61 14.88
N ASN A 87 -9.51 15.41 15.52
CA ASN A 87 -9.29 16.81 15.15
C ASN A 87 -9.13 16.87 13.61
N SER A 88 -9.74 17.86 12.95
CA SER A 88 -9.91 17.90 11.48
C SER A 88 -8.61 17.63 10.70
N TRP A 89 -7.47 18.05 11.27
CA TRP A 89 -6.13 17.82 10.75
C TRP A 89 -5.73 16.33 10.73
N GLY A 90 -6.02 15.57 11.80
CA GLY A 90 -5.73 14.14 11.87
C GLY A 90 -6.54 13.33 10.87
N HIS A 91 -7.82 13.70 10.65
CA HIS A 91 -8.65 13.09 9.63
C HIS A 91 -8.11 13.38 8.21
N MET A 92 -7.64 14.61 7.95
CA MET A 92 -7.05 14.98 6.66
C MET A 92 -5.75 14.22 6.37
N PHE A 93 -4.87 14.07 7.37
CA PHE A 93 -3.65 13.26 7.24
C PHE A 93 -3.94 11.78 7.03
N TRP A 94 -4.91 11.22 7.74
CA TRP A 94 -5.33 9.84 7.54
C TRP A 94 -5.89 9.60 6.13
N TRP A 95 -6.78 10.49 5.68
CA TRP A 95 -7.37 10.41 4.34
C TRP A 95 -6.31 10.58 3.23
N ALA A 96 -5.38 11.51 3.40
CA ALA A 96 -4.25 11.69 2.49
C ALA A 96 -3.34 10.45 2.45
N GLY A 97 -3.03 9.84 3.60
CA GLY A 97 -2.24 8.61 3.69
C GLY A 97 -2.91 7.44 2.94
N CYS A 98 -4.23 7.27 3.11
CA CYS A 98 -5.02 6.29 2.36
C CYS A 98 -4.98 6.52 0.84
N LEU A 99 -5.14 7.77 0.39
CA LEU A 99 -5.07 8.09 -1.03
C LEU A 99 -3.70 7.84 -1.63
N ILE A 100 -2.63 8.26 -0.95
CA ILE A 100 -1.25 8.11 -1.46
C ILE A 100 -0.89 6.63 -1.60
N ALA A 101 -1.21 5.79 -0.62
CA ALA A 101 -0.94 4.36 -0.68
C ALA A 101 -1.72 3.64 -1.80
N PHE A 102 -2.93 4.11 -2.12
CA PHE A 102 -3.73 3.54 -3.20
C PHE A 102 -3.23 3.99 -4.58
N LEU A 103 -2.85 5.28 -4.71
CA LEU A 103 -2.33 5.86 -5.95
C LEU A 103 -1.02 5.20 -6.39
N VAL A 104 -0.16 4.81 -5.46
CA VAL A 104 1.14 4.19 -5.76
C VAL A 104 0.99 2.78 -6.34
N LYS A 105 -0.12 2.09 -6.08
CA LYS A 105 -0.40 0.74 -6.60
C LYS A 105 -1.31 0.70 -7.82
N MET A 106 -2.09 1.75 -8.05
CA MET A 106 -2.71 1.95 -9.36
C MET A 106 -1.59 2.15 -10.39
N PRO A 107 -1.67 1.50 -11.58
CA PRO A 107 -0.76 1.80 -12.68
C PRO A 107 -1.09 3.20 -13.21
N LEU A 108 -0.74 4.24 -12.45
CA LEU A 108 -0.78 5.61 -12.93
C LEU A 108 0.28 5.71 -14.03
N TYR A 109 -0.19 6.01 -15.22
CA TYR A 109 0.57 6.28 -16.45
C TYR A 109 1.74 7.27 -16.29
N GLY A 110 1.90 7.93 -15.14
CA GLY A 110 2.88 8.98 -14.86
C GLY A 110 4.28 8.50 -14.46
N VAL A 111 4.51 7.22 -14.15
CA VAL A 111 5.86 6.66 -13.87
C VAL A 111 6.35 5.83 -15.07
N HIS A 112 6.13 6.37 -16.27
CA HIS A 112 6.57 5.81 -17.55
C HIS A 112 8.09 5.97 -17.77
N LEU A 113 8.90 5.91 -16.70
CA LEU A 113 10.36 5.78 -16.77
C LEU A 113 10.77 4.31 -16.88
N TRP A 114 9.83 3.35 -16.79
CA TRP A 114 10.13 1.91 -16.91
C TRP A 114 9.86 1.29 -18.28
N LEU A 115 8.98 1.85 -19.12
CA LEU A 115 8.85 1.23 -20.44
C LEU A 115 10.15 1.47 -21.21
N PRO A 116 10.81 0.42 -21.74
CA PRO A 116 11.88 0.63 -22.68
C PRO A 116 11.31 1.49 -23.79
N LYS A 117 12.03 2.56 -24.09
CA LYS A 117 11.76 3.47 -25.20
C LYS A 117 11.84 2.61 -26.46
N HIS A 118 10.72 2.02 -26.88
CA HIS A 118 10.65 1.42 -28.21
C HIS A 118 10.54 2.60 -29.18
N THR A 119 11.68 2.89 -29.80
CA THR A 119 11.91 3.64 -31.07
C THR A 119 10.81 4.59 -31.52
#